data_AF-A0A7L3MIC7-F1
#
_entry.id   AF-A0A7L3MIC7-F1
#
_cell.length_a   1.000
_cell.length_b   1.000
_cell.length_c   1.000
_cell.angle_alpha   90.00
_cell.angle_beta   90.00
_cell.angle_gamma   90.00
#
_symmetry.space_group_name_H-M   'P 1'
#
loop_
_entity.id
_entity.type
_entity.pdbx_description
1 polymer ?
#
loop_
_entity_poly.entity_id
_entity_poly.type
_entity_poly.pdbx_seq_one_letter_code
_entity_poly.pdbx_strand_id
1 'polypeptide(L)'
;MSGEEPGPGGASPPRGAARRHYPALPVWVVEDHQDVLPFIYRAIGSKHLPASNISFVHLDSHPDLLIPVNMPADTVFDKEALFSELSIENWIMPAVYAGHISQVVWLHPWWAQQISEGKHNFLVGKDVSTTTIRVTGTDHYFLSDGLYVPADQLENQKPLNLHVILIDPTESSNSSEGNGEVTSAKRLKLNTDDTSATSSSSVAADDFDHIIPSVKEKETQNAGALTGAETLAEGSASSWLKNSKRPIRDIVKDVCQVLQKGDAYVLDIDLDFFSVKNPFKEMYTQTEYELLQELYSFKKPHKNATE
;
A
#
# COMPACT_ATOMS: atom_id res chain seq x y z
N MET A 1 -50.40 -46.01 5.57
CA MET A 1 -49.35 -45.66 6.54
C MET A 1 -48.20 -45.05 5.75
N SER A 2 -48.29 -43.75 5.51
CA SER A 2 -47.27 -42.92 4.86
C SER A 2 -46.40 -42.34 5.96
N GLY A 3 -45.14 -42.77 6.03
CA GLY A 3 -44.14 -42.20 6.93
C GLY A 3 -43.46 -41.01 6.27
N GLU A 4 -43.70 -39.81 6.79
CA GLU A 4 -42.88 -38.63 6.53
C GLU A 4 -41.66 -38.66 7.47
N GLU A 5 -40.46 -38.57 6.90
CA GLU A 5 -39.26 -38.28 7.69
C GLU A 5 -39.21 -36.79 8.06
N PRO A 6 -38.80 -36.44 9.30
CA PRO A 6 -38.64 -35.05 9.69
C PRO A 6 -37.33 -34.50 9.11
N GLY A 7 -37.44 -33.43 8.32
CA GLY A 7 -36.29 -32.72 7.75
C GLY A 7 -35.34 -32.14 8.81
N PRO A 8 -34.08 -31.88 8.44
CA PRO A 8 -33.07 -31.40 9.38
C PRO A 8 -33.42 -29.97 9.81
N GLY A 9 -33.70 -29.82 11.11
CA GLY A 9 -33.92 -28.53 11.75
C GLY A 9 -32.69 -27.63 11.57
N GLY A 10 -32.86 -26.52 10.86
CA GLY A 10 -31.87 -25.46 10.75
C GLY A 10 -31.65 -24.82 12.12
N ALA A 11 -30.63 -25.27 12.83
CA ALA A 11 -30.12 -24.57 14.00
C ALA A 11 -29.56 -23.23 13.53
N SER A 12 -30.21 -22.13 13.94
CA SER A 12 -29.67 -20.79 13.77
C SER A 12 -28.32 -20.70 14.52
N PRO A 13 -27.29 -20.05 13.95
CA PRO A 13 -26.01 -19.90 14.63
C PRO A 13 -26.22 -19.17 15.98
N PRO A 14 -25.42 -19.50 17.00
CA PRO A 14 -25.57 -18.90 18.32
C PRO A 14 -25.46 -17.37 18.19
N ARG A 15 -26.44 -16.65 18.76
CA ARG A 15 -26.39 -15.18 18.84
C ARG A 15 -25.10 -14.78 19.55
N GLY A 16 -24.16 -14.20 18.81
CA GLY A 16 -22.92 -13.67 19.36
C GLY A 16 -23.20 -12.70 20.51
N ALA A 17 -22.37 -12.71 21.54
CA ALA A 17 -22.49 -11.76 22.65
C ALA A 17 -22.50 -10.32 22.11
N ALA A 18 -23.36 -9.47 22.67
CA ALA A 18 -23.50 -8.09 22.24
C ALA A 18 -22.15 -7.34 22.33
N ARG A 19 -21.81 -6.59 21.29
CA ARG A 19 -20.57 -5.81 21.23
C ARG A 19 -20.63 -4.63 22.20
N ARG A 20 -19.48 -4.29 22.77
CA ARG A 20 -19.31 -3.08 23.57
C ARG A 20 -19.10 -1.88 22.66
N HIS A 21 -19.51 -0.72 23.14
CA HIS A 21 -19.36 0.53 22.43
C HIS A 21 -18.51 1.48 23.28
N TYR A 22 -17.61 2.19 22.62
CA TYR A 22 -16.91 3.30 23.26
C TYR A 22 -17.88 4.49 23.41
N PRO A 23 -17.72 5.33 24.45
CA PRO A 23 -18.54 6.54 24.62
C PRO A 23 -18.27 7.59 23.54
N ALA A 24 -17.09 7.54 22.90
CA ALA A 24 -16.69 8.38 21.78
C ALA A 24 -15.87 7.53 20.78
N LEU A 25 -15.64 8.05 19.57
CA LEU A 25 -14.80 7.37 18.57
C LEU A 25 -13.38 7.17 19.12
N PRO A 26 -12.88 5.93 19.25
CA PRO A 26 -11.51 5.70 19.71
C PRO A 26 -10.52 6.15 18.63
N VAL A 27 -9.52 6.93 19.02
CA VAL A 27 -8.43 7.39 18.16
C VAL A 27 -7.11 7.07 18.85
N TRP A 28 -6.18 6.48 18.11
CA TRP A 28 -4.84 6.16 18.56
C TRP A 28 -3.85 6.82 17.60
N VAL A 29 -2.76 7.35 18.15
CA VAL A 29 -1.63 7.87 17.39
C VAL A 29 -0.43 7.04 17.83
N VAL A 30 0.27 6.48 16.85
CA VAL A 30 1.44 5.64 17.05
C VAL A 30 2.61 6.24 16.29
N GLU A 31 3.84 5.89 16.67
CA GLU A 31 5.04 6.36 15.99
C GLU A 31 5.35 5.45 14.81
N ASP A 32 5.68 4.18 15.07
CA ASP A 32 5.86 3.19 14.02
C ASP A 32 4.50 2.56 13.65
N HIS A 33 4.28 2.32 12.36
CA HIS A 33 2.98 1.90 11.84
C HIS A 33 2.47 0.58 12.43
N GLN A 34 3.36 -0.40 12.66
CA GLN A 34 3.01 -1.68 13.26
C GLN A 34 2.51 -1.59 14.71
N ASP A 35 2.83 -0.50 15.43
CA ASP A 35 2.39 -0.28 16.81
C ASP A 35 0.87 -0.09 16.94
N VAL A 36 0.15 0.03 15.81
CA VAL A 36 -1.32 0.03 15.78
C VAL A 36 -1.92 -1.31 16.20
N LEU A 37 -1.24 -2.43 15.92
CA LEU A 37 -1.77 -3.78 16.08
C LEU A 37 -2.17 -4.12 17.54
N PRO A 38 -1.38 -3.78 18.58
CA PRO A 38 -1.79 -3.89 19.98
C PRO A 38 -3.17 -3.28 20.29
N PHE A 39 -3.51 -2.13 19.71
CA PHE A 39 -4.77 -1.44 19.97
C PHE A 39 -5.95 -2.14 19.30
N ILE A 40 -5.76 -2.63 18.08
CA ILE A 40 -6.74 -3.45 17.36
C ILE A 40 -7.02 -4.74 18.15
N TYR A 41 -5.96 -5.46 18.57
CA TYR A 41 -6.10 -6.71 19.33
C TYR A 41 -6.77 -6.49 20.68
N ARG A 42 -6.47 -5.37 21.36
CA ARG A 42 -7.17 -4.99 22.58
C ARG A 42 -8.65 -4.70 22.34
N ALA A 43 -9.01 -4.04 21.23
CA ALA A 43 -10.40 -3.77 20.88
C ALA A 43 -11.17 -5.07 20.56
N ILE A 44 -10.52 -6.05 19.92
CA ILE A 44 -11.07 -7.40 19.70
C ILE A 44 -11.27 -8.12 21.04
N GLY A 45 -10.21 -8.24 21.85
CA GLY A 45 -10.26 -8.96 23.14
C GLY A 45 -11.24 -8.34 24.15
N SER A 46 -11.43 -7.02 24.10
CA SER A 46 -12.42 -6.30 24.91
C SER A 46 -13.82 -6.26 24.31
N LYS A 47 -14.07 -6.93 23.16
CA LYS A 47 -15.35 -7.05 22.45
C LYS A 47 -15.92 -5.72 21.91
N HIS A 48 -15.07 -4.73 21.65
CA HIS A 48 -15.44 -3.53 20.91
C HIS A 48 -15.35 -3.74 19.39
N LEU A 49 -14.43 -4.59 18.95
CA LEU A 49 -14.38 -5.16 17.61
C LEU A 49 -14.84 -6.63 17.64
N PRO A 50 -15.42 -7.14 16.53
CA PRO A 50 -15.70 -8.57 16.38
C PRO A 50 -14.39 -9.38 16.34
N ALA A 51 -14.49 -10.69 16.57
CA ALA A 51 -13.34 -11.58 16.49
C ALA A 51 -12.87 -11.86 15.04
N SER A 52 -13.72 -11.61 14.05
CA SER A 52 -13.45 -11.87 12.64
C SER A 52 -14.28 -10.95 11.74
N ASN A 53 -14.03 -11.02 10.43
CA ASN A 53 -14.73 -10.27 9.40
C ASN A 53 -14.62 -8.74 9.56
N ILE A 54 -13.49 -8.25 10.06
CA ILE A 54 -13.18 -6.82 10.11
C ILE A 54 -12.76 -6.34 8.72
N SER A 55 -13.32 -5.21 8.29
CA SER A 55 -12.83 -4.46 7.12
C SER A 55 -11.78 -3.44 7.54
N PHE A 56 -10.64 -3.44 6.87
CA PHE A 56 -9.56 -2.51 7.12
C PHE A 56 -9.50 -1.47 6.00
N VAL A 57 -9.61 -0.19 6.32
CA VAL A 57 -9.46 0.90 5.35
C VAL A 57 -8.12 1.55 5.61
N HIS A 58 -7.22 1.44 4.65
CA HIS A 58 -5.84 1.88 4.74
C HIS A 58 -5.59 3.05 3.78
N LEU A 59 -5.29 4.23 4.30
CA LEU A 59 -4.90 5.39 3.50
C LEU A 59 -3.40 5.62 3.66
N ASP A 60 -2.64 5.31 2.62
CA ASP A 60 -1.17 5.29 2.66
C ASP A 60 -0.56 5.22 1.25
N SER A 61 0.69 5.66 1.11
CA SER A 61 1.53 5.39 -0.05
C SER A 61 2.00 3.93 -0.12
N HIS A 62 1.98 3.16 0.97
CA HIS A 62 2.39 1.76 1.03
C HIS A 62 1.19 0.82 1.28
N PRO A 63 1.19 -0.41 0.76
CA PRO A 63 0.13 -1.37 1.04
C PRO A 63 0.23 -2.00 2.45
N ASP A 64 1.46 -2.13 2.97
CA ASP A 64 1.84 -2.85 4.20
C ASP A 64 1.31 -4.27 4.31
N LEU A 65 1.27 -4.91 3.14
CA LEU A 65 0.82 -6.30 2.95
C LEU A 65 1.99 -7.28 2.78
N LEU A 66 3.23 -6.90 3.12
CA LEU A 66 4.32 -7.88 3.16
C LEU A 66 4.16 -8.81 4.36
N ILE A 67 4.98 -9.86 4.37
CA ILE A 67 5.02 -10.88 5.42
C ILE A 67 6.49 -11.08 5.78
N PRO A 68 6.85 -11.17 7.08
CA PRO A 68 8.19 -11.57 7.46
C PRO A 68 8.52 -12.97 6.93
N VAL A 69 9.40 -13.05 5.91
CA VAL A 69 9.62 -14.26 5.09
C VAL A 69 10.06 -15.49 5.89
N ASN A 70 10.71 -15.27 7.03
CA ASN A 70 11.28 -16.31 7.89
C ASN A 70 10.48 -16.55 9.19
N MET A 71 9.43 -15.77 9.45
CA MET A 71 8.63 -15.94 10.67
C MET A 71 7.73 -17.18 10.54
N PRO A 72 7.83 -18.16 11.46
CA PRO A 72 6.91 -19.29 11.49
C PRO A 72 5.47 -18.80 11.64
N ALA A 73 4.52 -19.40 10.91
CA ALA A 73 3.13 -18.94 10.91
C ALA A 73 2.47 -19.01 12.29
N ASP A 74 2.87 -19.96 13.13
CA ASP A 74 2.31 -20.15 14.46
C ASP A 74 2.68 -19.01 15.43
N THR A 75 3.72 -18.22 15.12
CA THR A 75 4.14 -17.02 15.86
C THR A 75 3.00 -16.01 15.96
N VAL A 76 2.09 -15.97 14.98
CA VAL A 76 0.92 -15.07 14.98
C VAL A 76 0.04 -15.23 16.21
N PHE A 77 0.06 -16.40 16.85
CA PHE A 77 -0.75 -16.69 18.04
C PHE A 77 0.00 -16.46 19.36
N ASP A 78 1.29 -16.13 19.30
CA ASP A 78 2.07 -15.63 20.43
C ASP A 78 2.24 -14.12 20.28
N LYS A 79 1.50 -13.37 21.09
CA LYS A 79 1.40 -11.91 20.96
C LYS A 79 2.77 -11.23 21.11
N GLU A 80 3.54 -11.63 22.12
CA GLU A 80 4.82 -11.01 22.42
C GLU A 80 5.86 -11.34 21.35
N ALA A 81 5.90 -12.60 20.88
CA ALA A 81 6.78 -13.00 19.79
C ALA A 81 6.39 -12.35 18.46
N LEU A 82 5.08 -12.27 18.16
CA LEU A 82 4.58 -11.62 16.95
C LEU A 82 5.05 -10.17 16.91
N PHE A 83 4.82 -9.39 17.97
CA PHE A 83 5.14 -7.96 17.97
C PHE A 83 6.64 -7.68 17.82
N SER A 84 7.52 -8.61 18.20
CA SER A 84 8.96 -8.49 17.96
C SER A 84 9.40 -8.76 16.52
N GLU A 85 8.56 -9.42 15.71
CA GLU A 85 8.86 -9.78 14.32
C GLU A 85 8.27 -8.80 13.30
N LEU A 86 7.42 -7.86 13.75
CA LEU A 86 6.76 -6.90 12.88
C LEU A 86 7.62 -5.67 12.61
N SER A 87 7.43 -5.13 11.41
CA SER A 87 7.95 -3.85 10.95
C SER A 87 6.86 -3.10 10.21
N ILE A 88 7.14 -1.83 9.88
CA ILE A 88 6.21 -0.88 9.26
C ILE A 88 5.53 -1.43 7.99
N GLU A 89 6.18 -2.33 7.25
CA GLU A 89 5.70 -2.81 5.95
C GLU A 89 4.95 -4.16 5.97
N ASN A 90 4.89 -4.84 7.13
CA ASN A 90 4.53 -6.28 7.16
C ASN A 90 3.52 -6.69 8.24
N TRP A 91 2.81 -5.73 8.84
CA TRP A 91 2.01 -5.95 10.05
C TRP A 91 0.53 -6.31 9.80
N ILE A 92 -0.04 -5.99 8.62
CA ILE A 92 -1.46 -6.26 8.31
C ILE A 92 -1.70 -7.76 8.09
N MET A 93 -0.82 -8.43 7.35
CA MET A 93 -1.01 -9.82 6.92
C MET A 93 -1.08 -10.84 8.08
N PRO A 94 -0.31 -10.69 9.17
CA PRO A 94 -0.51 -11.48 10.38
C PRO A 94 -1.94 -11.43 10.95
N ALA A 95 -2.58 -10.25 10.96
CA ALA A 95 -3.97 -10.10 11.42
C ALA A 95 -4.99 -10.75 10.46
N VAL A 96 -4.66 -10.80 9.16
CA VAL A 96 -5.44 -11.55 8.16
C VAL A 96 -5.31 -13.05 8.41
N TYR A 97 -4.08 -13.56 8.59
CA TYR A 97 -3.83 -14.98 8.87
C TYR A 97 -4.46 -15.45 10.19
N ALA A 98 -4.45 -14.59 11.23
CA ALA A 98 -5.18 -14.81 12.48
C ALA A 98 -6.70 -14.90 12.29
N GLY A 99 -7.23 -14.48 11.13
CA GLY A 99 -8.66 -14.52 10.79
C GLY A 99 -9.46 -13.31 11.28
N HIS A 100 -8.79 -12.24 11.74
CA HIS A 100 -9.46 -11.03 12.21
C HIS A 100 -9.92 -10.15 11.05
N ILE A 101 -9.03 -9.90 10.10
CA ILE A 101 -9.26 -9.04 8.92
C ILE A 101 -9.58 -9.92 7.71
N SER A 102 -10.66 -9.61 6.99
CA SER A 102 -11.08 -10.34 5.78
C SER A 102 -11.16 -9.45 4.53
N GLN A 103 -11.24 -8.13 4.73
CA GLN A 103 -11.28 -7.13 3.67
C GLN A 103 -10.22 -6.07 3.96
N VAL A 104 -9.45 -5.69 2.95
CA VAL A 104 -8.56 -4.53 3.00
C VAL A 104 -8.93 -3.62 1.84
N VAL A 105 -9.12 -2.33 2.13
CA VAL A 105 -9.31 -1.28 1.13
C VAL A 105 -8.10 -0.37 1.22
N TRP A 106 -7.19 -0.49 0.25
CA TRP A 106 -6.02 0.37 0.16
C TRP A 106 -6.34 1.56 -0.75
N LEU A 107 -6.33 2.74 -0.14
CA LEU A 107 -6.54 4.03 -0.76
C LEU A 107 -5.17 4.64 -0.98
N HIS A 108 -4.73 4.68 -2.23
CA HIS A 108 -3.33 5.02 -2.55
C HIS A 108 -3.23 6.21 -3.51
N PRO A 109 -2.16 7.00 -3.42
CA PRO A 109 -1.88 8.07 -4.37
C PRO A 109 -1.35 7.54 -5.71
N TRP A 110 -1.38 8.37 -6.76
CA TRP A 110 -1.00 7.99 -8.13
C TRP A 110 0.46 7.53 -8.30
N TRP A 111 1.34 7.90 -7.37
CA TRP A 111 2.74 7.47 -7.38
C TRP A 111 2.94 6.07 -6.77
N ALA A 112 2.01 5.59 -5.94
CA ALA A 112 2.05 4.26 -5.33
C ALA A 112 1.48 3.23 -6.30
N GLN A 113 2.37 2.45 -6.92
CA GLN A 113 2.04 1.50 -7.99
C GLN A 113 2.47 0.07 -7.65
N GLN A 114 2.69 -0.23 -6.37
CA GLN A 114 3.15 -1.55 -5.91
C GLN A 114 2.16 -2.68 -6.27
N ILE A 115 0.85 -2.40 -6.17
CA ILE A 115 -0.22 -3.35 -6.51
C ILE A 115 -1.14 -2.68 -7.52
N SER A 116 -1.59 -3.43 -8.52
CA SER A 116 -2.48 -2.90 -9.58
C SER A 116 -3.85 -2.51 -9.03
N GLU A 117 -4.48 -1.47 -9.59
CA GLU A 117 -5.80 -1.03 -9.17
C GLU A 117 -6.87 -2.09 -9.44
N GLY A 118 -7.88 -2.15 -8.57
CA GLY A 118 -9.02 -3.05 -8.72
C GLY A 118 -9.22 -4.01 -7.55
N LYS A 119 -9.89 -5.13 -7.83
CA LYS A 119 -10.25 -6.14 -6.84
C LYS A 119 -9.34 -7.35 -6.96
N HIS A 120 -8.72 -7.72 -5.86
CA HIS A 120 -7.82 -8.85 -5.74
C HIS A 120 -8.36 -9.81 -4.69
N ASN A 121 -8.48 -11.08 -5.05
CA ASN A 121 -8.93 -12.12 -4.14
C ASN A 121 -7.87 -13.21 -4.13
N PHE A 122 -7.35 -13.50 -2.95
CA PHE A 122 -6.34 -14.53 -2.76
C PHE A 122 -6.43 -15.12 -1.36
N LEU A 123 -5.74 -16.23 -1.17
CA LEU A 123 -5.67 -16.93 0.12
C LEU A 123 -4.38 -16.56 0.82
N VAL A 124 -4.46 -16.45 2.14
CA VAL A 124 -3.33 -16.33 3.07
C VAL A 124 -3.31 -17.58 3.92
N GLY A 125 -2.18 -18.25 4.03
CA GLY A 125 -2.11 -19.51 4.76
C GLY A 125 -0.70 -19.84 5.22
N LYS A 126 -0.58 -20.96 5.93
CA LYS A 126 0.71 -21.54 6.30
C LYS A 126 1.17 -22.45 5.16
N ASP A 127 2.35 -22.19 4.62
CA ASP A 127 2.95 -23.09 3.64
C ASP A 127 3.42 -24.38 4.31
N VAL A 128 3.03 -25.53 3.75
CA VAL A 128 3.40 -26.86 4.25
C VAL A 128 4.90 -27.11 4.25
N SER A 129 5.64 -26.49 3.33
CA SER A 129 7.06 -26.75 3.14
C SER A 129 7.95 -25.93 4.07
N THR A 130 7.69 -24.63 4.18
CA THR A 130 8.48 -23.69 4.99
C THR A 130 7.91 -23.45 6.38
N THR A 131 6.64 -23.79 6.62
CA THR A 131 5.88 -23.50 7.86
C THR A 131 5.64 -22.01 8.14
N THR A 132 5.98 -21.13 7.19
CA THR A 132 5.80 -19.68 7.27
C THR A 132 4.53 -19.24 6.55
N ILE A 133 4.12 -17.98 6.72
CA ILE A 133 2.92 -17.45 6.05
C ILE A 133 3.24 -17.17 4.58
N ARG A 134 2.35 -17.60 3.68
CA ARG A 134 2.43 -17.36 2.24
C ARG A 134 1.05 -17.02 1.68
N VAL A 135 1.03 -16.55 0.44
CA VAL A 135 -0.19 -16.11 -0.25
C VAL A 135 -0.33 -16.77 -1.62
N THR A 136 -1.56 -16.82 -2.14
CA THR A 136 -1.81 -17.19 -3.54
C THR A 136 -1.89 -15.97 -4.47
N GLY A 137 -1.57 -14.78 -3.97
CA GLY A 137 -1.60 -13.53 -4.73
C GLY A 137 -0.53 -13.50 -5.81
N THR A 138 -0.90 -13.08 -7.03
CA THR A 138 0.00 -13.09 -8.21
C THR A 138 0.41 -11.68 -8.67
N ASP A 139 0.15 -10.67 -7.85
CA ASP A 139 0.70 -9.34 -8.04
C ASP A 139 2.22 -9.36 -7.85
N HIS A 140 2.92 -8.50 -8.59
CA HIS A 140 4.39 -8.41 -8.51
C HIS A 140 4.88 -8.18 -7.08
N TYR A 141 4.10 -7.43 -6.29
CA TYR A 141 4.36 -7.16 -4.88
C TYR A 141 4.61 -8.41 -4.03
N PHE A 142 3.84 -9.48 -4.24
CA PHE A 142 4.04 -10.74 -3.49
C PHE A 142 5.10 -11.63 -4.15
N LEU A 143 5.22 -11.54 -5.47
CA LEU A 143 6.12 -12.40 -6.24
C LEU A 143 7.60 -11.99 -6.09
N SER A 144 7.89 -10.68 -5.98
CA SER A 144 9.24 -10.17 -5.78
C SER A 144 9.88 -10.68 -4.48
N ASP A 145 9.06 -10.88 -3.46
CA ASP A 145 9.51 -11.24 -2.11
C ASP A 145 9.38 -12.75 -1.84
N GLY A 146 9.06 -13.54 -2.86
CA GLY A 146 8.93 -15.00 -2.74
C GLY A 146 7.78 -15.44 -1.84
N LEU A 147 6.73 -14.62 -1.73
CA LEU A 147 5.59 -14.88 -0.85
C LEU A 147 4.50 -15.76 -1.50
N TYR A 148 4.59 -15.99 -2.80
CA TYR A 148 3.62 -16.80 -3.54
C TYR A 148 3.84 -18.31 -3.34
N VAL A 149 2.77 -19.03 -3.06
CA VAL A 149 2.69 -20.49 -3.22
C VAL A 149 1.33 -20.91 -3.82
N PRO A 150 1.25 -22.08 -4.48
CA PRO A 150 -0.01 -22.68 -4.91
C PRO A 150 -0.97 -22.95 -3.73
N ALA A 151 -2.28 -22.91 -3.99
CA ALA A 151 -3.31 -23.02 -2.96
C ALA A 151 -3.32 -24.40 -2.25
N ASP A 152 -2.98 -25.47 -2.96
CA ASP A 152 -2.87 -26.83 -2.42
C ASP A 152 -1.69 -27.03 -1.47
N GLN A 153 -0.74 -26.08 -1.46
CA GLN A 153 0.39 -26.05 -0.52
C GLN A 153 0.11 -25.18 0.72
N LEU A 154 -1.08 -24.58 0.82
CA LEU A 154 -1.47 -23.78 1.98
C LEU A 154 -2.39 -24.54 2.93
N GLU A 155 -2.01 -24.56 4.20
CA GLU A 155 -2.86 -24.94 5.34
C GLU A 155 -3.50 -23.69 5.98
N ASN A 156 -4.58 -23.90 6.74
CA ASN A 156 -5.27 -22.85 7.50
C ASN A 156 -5.68 -21.61 6.68
N GLN A 157 -6.08 -21.84 5.43
CA GLN A 157 -6.36 -20.80 4.44
C GLN A 157 -7.39 -19.77 4.94
N LYS A 158 -7.04 -18.49 4.81
CA LYS A 158 -7.90 -17.33 5.05
C LYS A 158 -8.09 -16.56 3.75
N PRO A 159 -9.33 -16.37 3.26
CA PRO A 159 -9.58 -15.54 2.10
C PRO A 159 -9.40 -14.06 2.45
N LEU A 160 -8.63 -13.35 1.64
CA LEU A 160 -8.51 -11.89 1.70
C LEU A 160 -9.10 -11.28 0.43
N ASN A 161 -9.96 -10.28 0.61
CA ASN A 161 -10.46 -9.44 -0.47
C ASN A 161 -9.78 -8.07 -0.35
N LEU A 162 -8.87 -7.79 -1.29
CA LEU A 162 -8.15 -6.54 -1.37
C LEU A 162 -8.78 -5.65 -2.45
N HIS A 163 -9.08 -4.41 -2.09
CA HIS A 163 -9.57 -3.38 -2.99
C HIS A 163 -8.51 -2.28 -3.07
N VAL A 164 -7.88 -2.14 -4.24
CA VAL A 164 -6.87 -1.11 -4.51
C VAL A 164 -7.52 0.03 -5.27
N ILE A 165 -7.60 1.20 -4.65
CA ILE A 165 -8.34 2.34 -5.16
C ILE A 165 -7.43 3.57 -5.20
N LEU A 166 -7.20 4.06 -6.42
CA LEU A 166 -6.51 5.31 -6.65
C LEU A 166 -7.31 6.49 -6.08
N ILE A 167 -6.64 7.33 -5.28
CA ILE A 167 -7.14 8.63 -4.85
C ILE A 167 -6.28 9.72 -5.46
N ASP A 168 -6.93 10.59 -6.25
CA ASP A 168 -6.34 11.85 -6.67
C ASP A 168 -6.47 12.88 -5.54
N PRO A 169 -5.38 13.58 -5.16
CA PRO A 169 -5.49 14.77 -4.32
C PRO A 169 -6.44 15.75 -4.99
N THR A 170 -7.54 16.10 -4.32
CA THR A 170 -8.34 17.23 -4.79
C THR A 170 -7.49 18.48 -4.70
N GLU A 171 -7.40 19.23 -5.79
CA GLU A 171 -6.93 20.61 -5.70
C GLU A 171 -7.82 21.31 -4.69
N SER A 172 -7.20 21.81 -3.61
CA SER A 172 -7.90 22.65 -2.66
C SER A 172 -8.56 23.76 -3.47
N SER A 173 -9.87 23.90 -3.32
CA SER A 173 -10.56 25.07 -3.84
C SER A 173 -10.04 26.26 -3.04
N ASN A 174 -8.97 26.89 -3.53
CA ASN A 174 -8.47 28.16 -3.03
C ASN A 174 -9.45 29.29 -3.41
N SER A 175 -10.71 29.15 -3.03
CA SER A 175 -11.71 30.21 -3.10
C SER A 175 -11.96 30.70 -1.68
N SER A 176 -11.36 31.86 -1.39
CA SER A 176 -11.45 32.69 -0.17
C SER A 176 -10.44 32.43 0.97
N GLU A 177 -9.15 32.57 0.68
CA GLU A 177 -8.30 33.26 1.65
C GLU A 177 -8.59 34.77 1.54
N GLY A 178 -9.54 35.21 2.35
CA GLY A 178 -9.66 36.61 2.70
C GLY A 178 -8.38 37.06 3.39
N ASN A 179 -7.79 38.13 2.87
CA ASN A 179 -6.68 38.89 3.42
C ASN A 179 -6.68 38.90 4.96
N GLY A 180 -5.80 38.13 5.60
CA GLY A 180 -5.77 37.96 7.06
C GLY A 180 -4.50 37.24 7.53
N GLU A 181 -3.44 38.03 7.70
CA GLU A 181 -2.31 37.83 8.64
C GLU A 181 -1.79 36.39 8.84
N VAL A 182 -0.72 36.06 8.11
CA VAL A 182 0.09 34.86 8.30
C VAL A 182 0.65 34.85 9.73
N THR A 183 0.06 34.05 10.62
CA THR A 183 0.63 33.76 11.93
C THR A 183 1.51 32.51 11.82
N SER A 184 2.79 32.74 11.53
CA SER A 184 3.82 31.71 11.59
C SER A 184 4.06 31.27 13.05
N ALA A 185 3.53 30.11 13.45
CA ALA A 185 3.96 29.36 14.64
C ALA A 185 4.60 28.06 14.12
N LYS A 186 5.89 27.76 14.27
CA LYS A 186 6.74 27.76 15.46
C LYS A 186 8.18 28.12 15.06
N ARG A 187 8.72 29.21 15.62
CA ARG A 187 10.16 29.45 15.68
C ARG A 187 10.66 28.86 17.00
N LEU A 188 11.42 27.77 16.94
CA LEU A 188 12.11 27.20 18.10
C LEU A 188 13.18 28.20 18.55
N LYS A 189 13.00 28.72 19.76
CA LYS A 189 13.88 29.70 20.41
C LYS A 189 14.89 28.94 21.27
N LEU A 190 16.10 28.74 20.76
CA LEU A 190 17.22 28.27 21.58
C LEU A 190 17.94 29.51 22.12
N ASN A 191 17.84 29.73 23.43
CA ASN A 191 18.72 30.64 24.16
C ASN A 191 19.90 29.82 24.68
N THR A 192 21.12 30.22 24.32
CA THR A 192 22.28 30.09 25.20
C THR A 192 23.19 31.27 24.92
N ASP A 193 23.22 32.23 25.84
CA ASP A 193 24.36 33.13 25.99
C ASP A 193 25.53 32.29 26.50
N ASP A 194 26.67 32.34 25.82
CA ASP A 194 27.92 32.55 26.55
C ASP A 194 29.03 33.13 25.68
N THR A 195 29.87 33.86 26.38
CA THR A 195 30.70 34.97 25.91
C THR A 195 32.12 34.50 25.60
N SER A 196 32.72 34.89 24.47
CA SER A 196 34.17 35.21 24.43
C SER A 196 34.57 35.90 23.12
N ALA A 197 35.60 36.74 23.24
CA ALA A 197 35.90 37.84 22.36
C ALA A 197 37.02 37.56 21.33
N THR A 198 37.16 38.54 20.42
CA THR A 198 38.39 39.08 19.80
C THR A 198 38.99 38.46 18.52
N SER A 199 38.91 39.29 17.45
CA SER A 199 40.04 39.77 16.59
C SER A 199 40.38 39.05 15.27
N SER A 200 39.87 39.63 14.18
CA SER A 200 40.52 40.09 12.93
C SER A 200 41.79 39.40 12.37
N SER A 201 41.74 38.98 11.08
CA SER A 201 42.59 39.54 9.99
C SER A 201 42.23 39.01 8.59
N SER A 202 42.39 39.89 7.59
CA SER A 202 42.21 39.86 6.13
C SER A 202 43.00 38.82 5.32
N VAL A 203 42.54 38.39 4.11
CA VAL A 203 42.87 38.95 2.76
C VAL A 203 42.18 38.23 1.56
N ALA A 204 41.95 39.02 0.49
CA ALA A 204 41.52 38.84 -0.92
C ALA A 204 41.59 37.43 -1.58
N ALA A 205 40.58 36.96 -2.33
CA ALA A 205 40.10 37.29 -3.71
C ALA A 205 40.85 36.53 -4.83
N ASP A 206 40.12 35.71 -5.60
CA ASP A 206 40.16 35.80 -7.06
C ASP A 206 38.93 35.14 -7.71
N ASP A 207 38.46 35.86 -8.72
CA ASP A 207 37.30 35.72 -9.59
C ASP A 207 37.71 34.95 -10.85
N PHE A 208 36.79 34.22 -11.51
CA PHE A 208 36.72 34.18 -12.98
C PHE A 208 35.47 33.42 -13.49
N ASP A 209 34.72 34.18 -14.25
CA ASP A 209 33.43 33.93 -14.90
C ASP A 209 33.43 32.93 -16.09
N HIS A 210 32.25 32.32 -16.25
CA HIS A 210 31.49 31.97 -17.47
C HIS A 210 32.14 31.40 -18.75
N ILE A 211 31.43 30.45 -19.40
CA ILE A 211 30.83 30.62 -20.75
C ILE A 211 29.96 29.40 -21.13
N ILE A 212 28.71 29.68 -21.52
CA ILE A 212 27.76 28.80 -22.23
C ILE A 212 27.97 28.94 -23.75
N PRO A 213 27.80 27.87 -24.55
CA PRO A 213 27.40 28.04 -25.95
C PRO A 213 26.03 27.45 -26.26
N SER A 214 25.19 28.32 -26.81
CA SER A 214 23.97 28.04 -27.58
C SER A 214 24.34 27.80 -29.06
N VAL A 215 23.78 26.75 -29.68
CA VAL A 215 23.77 26.55 -31.15
C VAL A 215 22.44 25.88 -31.52
N LYS A 216 21.44 26.65 -31.98
CA LYS A 216 21.01 26.87 -33.38
C LYS A 216 20.57 25.61 -34.16
N GLU A 217 19.27 25.58 -34.42
CA GLU A 217 18.55 24.78 -35.40
C GLU A 217 19.12 24.93 -36.82
N LYS A 218 19.10 23.84 -37.58
CA LYS A 218 19.07 23.84 -39.04
C LYS A 218 18.15 22.74 -39.54
N GLU A 219 17.09 23.16 -40.22
CA GLU A 219 16.31 22.35 -41.15
C GLU A 219 17.20 21.82 -42.29
N THR A 220 16.96 20.59 -42.74
CA THR A 220 17.34 20.15 -44.08
C THR A 220 16.25 19.24 -44.62
N GLN A 221 15.63 19.71 -45.69
CA GLN A 221 14.68 18.98 -46.52
C GLN A 221 15.43 17.90 -47.32
N ASN A 222 14.89 16.69 -47.39
CA ASN A 222 15.11 15.81 -48.53
C ASN A 222 13.90 14.88 -48.72
N ALA A 223 13.30 15.02 -49.90
CA ALA A 223 12.24 14.17 -50.42
C ALA A 223 12.85 12.97 -51.14
N GLY A 224 12.29 11.79 -50.90
CA GLY A 224 12.65 10.55 -51.60
C GLY A 224 11.64 9.46 -51.26
N ALA A 225 10.53 9.41 -52.01
CA ALA A 225 9.53 8.36 -51.91
C ALA A 225 10.02 7.07 -52.58
N LEU A 226 9.78 5.92 -51.96
CA LEU A 226 9.46 4.63 -52.61
C LEU A 226 8.98 3.60 -51.56
N THR A 227 7.65 3.54 -51.45
CA THR A 227 6.77 2.36 -51.33
C THR A 227 7.29 1.03 -50.74
N GLY A 228 6.63 0.57 -49.67
CA GLY A 228 6.62 -0.84 -49.24
C GLY A 228 5.92 -0.98 -47.88
N ALA A 229 4.72 -1.56 -47.87
CA ALA A 229 3.86 -1.71 -46.70
C ALA A 229 4.44 -2.68 -45.65
N GLU A 230 4.21 -2.39 -44.36
CA GLU A 230 3.52 -3.28 -43.41
C GLU A 230 3.40 -2.61 -42.02
N THR A 231 2.16 -2.42 -41.60
CA THR A 231 1.74 -1.85 -40.31
C THR A 231 2.08 -2.78 -39.16
N LEU A 232 2.98 -2.35 -38.27
CA LEU A 232 3.06 -2.81 -36.89
C LEU A 232 2.99 -1.57 -35.99
N ALA A 233 1.87 -1.46 -35.26
CA ALA A 233 1.56 -0.32 -34.41
C ALA A 233 2.55 -0.25 -33.24
N GLU A 234 3.39 0.79 -33.27
CA GLU A 234 4.24 1.20 -32.16
C GLU A 234 3.37 1.60 -30.96
N GLY A 235 3.69 1.00 -29.81
CA GLY A 235 3.01 1.21 -28.54
C GLY A 235 3.16 2.64 -28.05
N SER A 236 2.10 3.42 -28.26
CA SER A 236 1.91 4.78 -27.78
C SER A 236 2.03 4.85 -26.24
N ALA A 237 3.21 5.26 -25.78
CA ALA A 237 3.45 5.71 -24.41
C ALA A 237 2.81 7.08 -24.09
N SER A 238 1.92 7.59 -24.95
CA SER A 238 1.26 8.89 -24.78
C SER A 238 -0.24 8.80 -24.46
N SER A 239 -0.78 7.59 -24.22
CA SER A 239 -2.23 7.41 -23.97
C SER A 239 -2.67 7.25 -22.50
N TRP A 240 -1.75 7.15 -21.54
CA TRP A 240 -2.07 6.91 -20.12
C TRP A 240 -2.47 8.16 -19.32
N LEU A 241 -2.36 9.36 -19.92
CA LEU A 241 -2.71 10.64 -19.30
C LEU A 241 -4.13 11.10 -19.65
N LYS A 242 -5.08 10.17 -19.75
CA LYS A 242 -6.50 10.50 -19.66
C LYS A 242 -6.94 10.33 -18.22
N ASN A 243 -6.57 11.29 -17.38
CA ASN A 243 -7.11 11.43 -16.02
C ASN A 243 -8.62 11.69 -16.12
N SER A 244 -9.43 10.63 -16.17
CA SER A 244 -10.81 10.74 -15.70
C SER A 244 -10.72 10.82 -14.18
N LYS A 245 -10.54 12.02 -13.64
CA LYS A 245 -10.62 12.26 -12.19
C LYS A 245 -11.93 11.65 -11.70
N ARG A 246 -11.85 10.51 -11.01
CA ARG A 246 -13.05 9.83 -10.53
C ARG A 246 -13.59 10.66 -9.36
N PRO A 247 -14.87 11.07 -9.37
CA PRO A 247 -15.39 11.90 -8.28
C PRO A 247 -15.20 11.18 -6.94
N ILE A 248 -14.74 11.89 -5.89
CA ILE A 248 -14.61 11.35 -4.53
C ILE A 248 -15.88 10.64 -4.09
N ARG A 249 -17.05 11.17 -4.47
CA ARG A 249 -18.35 10.55 -4.17
C ARG A 249 -18.43 9.09 -4.64
N ASP A 250 -17.88 8.76 -5.80
CA ASP A 250 -17.92 7.41 -6.33
C ASP A 250 -16.89 6.51 -5.65
N ILE A 251 -15.73 7.04 -5.27
CA ILE A 251 -14.77 6.35 -4.40
C ILE A 251 -15.41 6.00 -3.05
N VAL A 252 -16.08 6.97 -2.40
CA VAL A 252 -16.78 6.76 -1.13
C VAL A 252 -17.86 5.69 -1.27
N LYS A 253 -18.63 5.67 -2.37
CA LYS A 253 -19.62 4.61 -2.61
C LYS A 253 -18.98 3.23 -2.69
N ASP A 254 -17.86 3.10 -3.41
CA ASP A 254 -17.13 1.84 -3.53
C ASP A 254 -16.62 1.36 -2.16
N VAL A 255 -16.01 2.26 -1.38
CA VAL A 255 -15.57 1.98 -0.01
C VAL A 255 -16.76 1.54 0.84
N CYS A 256 -17.87 2.28 0.83
CA CYS A 256 -19.09 1.91 1.56
C CYS A 256 -19.62 0.53 1.15
N GLN A 257 -19.57 0.16 -0.13
CA GLN A 257 -19.99 -1.15 -0.61
C GLN A 257 -19.11 -2.29 -0.05
N VAL A 258 -17.81 -2.06 0.11
CA VAL A 258 -16.90 -3.02 0.76
C VAL A 258 -17.19 -3.10 2.25
N LEU A 259 -17.33 -1.94 2.92
CA LEU A 259 -17.60 -1.87 4.36
C LEU A 259 -18.91 -2.55 4.76
N GLN A 260 -19.93 -2.54 3.90
CA GLN A 260 -21.20 -3.25 4.14
C GLN A 260 -21.08 -4.78 4.23
N LYS A 261 -19.99 -5.36 3.72
CA LYS A 261 -19.72 -6.80 3.83
C LYS A 261 -19.02 -7.17 5.14
N GLY A 262 -18.37 -6.19 5.76
CA GLY A 262 -17.65 -6.34 7.01
C GLY A 262 -18.58 -6.21 8.20
N ASP A 263 -18.18 -6.85 9.28
CA ASP A 263 -18.88 -6.83 10.55
C ASP A 263 -18.61 -5.53 11.32
N ALA A 264 -17.40 -4.98 11.17
CA ALA A 264 -16.93 -3.70 11.69
C ALA A 264 -15.81 -3.20 10.78
N TYR A 265 -15.35 -1.96 10.97
CA TYR A 265 -14.18 -1.48 10.27
C TYR A 265 -13.20 -0.74 11.17
N VAL A 266 -11.93 -0.77 10.77
CA VAL A 266 -10.86 0.08 11.28
C VAL A 266 -10.44 1.00 10.15
N LEU A 267 -10.28 2.29 10.45
CA LEU A 267 -9.69 3.27 9.55
C LEU A 267 -8.28 3.54 10.03
N ASP A 268 -7.35 3.38 9.11
CA ASP A 268 -5.93 3.64 9.28
C ASP A 268 -5.49 4.72 8.31
N ILE A 269 -4.64 5.62 8.81
CA ILE A 269 -4.17 6.79 8.08
C ILE A 269 -2.69 6.92 8.38
N ASP A 270 -1.87 6.58 7.40
CA ASP A 270 -0.46 6.89 7.40
C ASP A 270 -0.20 7.96 6.33
N LEU A 271 0.52 9.01 6.75
CA LEU A 271 0.83 10.16 5.90
C LEU A 271 2.31 10.21 5.54
N ASP A 272 3.03 9.12 5.75
CA ASP A 272 4.42 9.04 5.36
C ASP A 272 4.59 9.18 3.84
N PHE A 273 5.47 10.13 3.48
CA PHE A 273 5.86 10.41 2.11
C PHE A 273 7.14 9.67 1.71
N PHE A 274 7.69 8.79 2.56
CA PHE A 274 8.86 7.99 2.20
C PHE A 274 8.58 7.33 0.85
N SER A 275 9.32 7.78 -0.15
CA SER A 275 8.86 7.67 -1.52
C SER A 275 8.90 6.21 -1.95
N VAL A 276 7.77 5.67 -2.40
CA VAL A 276 7.68 4.41 -3.17
C VAL A 276 8.41 4.47 -4.52
N LYS A 277 9.06 5.60 -4.83
CA LYS A 277 9.82 5.77 -6.04
C LYS A 277 11.04 4.86 -5.99
N ASN A 278 11.17 4.03 -7.02
CA ASN A 278 12.35 3.22 -7.21
C ASN A 278 13.59 4.13 -7.37
N PRO A 279 14.53 4.17 -6.40
CA PRO A 279 15.69 5.05 -6.45
C PRO A 279 16.67 4.65 -7.56
N PHE A 280 16.65 3.38 -8.01
CA PHE A 280 17.49 2.89 -9.09
C PHE A 280 17.09 3.44 -10.46
N LYS A 281 15.84 3.88 -10.64
CA LYS A 281 15.40 4.52 -11.90
C LYS A 281 16.15 5.82 -12.20
N GLU A 282 16.66 6.49 -11.17
CA GLU A 282 17.45 7.71 -11.34
C GLU A 282 18.95 7.43 -11.42
N MET A 283 19.39 6.23 -10.99
CA MET A 283 20.80 5.85 -10.96
C MET A 283 21.27 5.16 -12.24
N TYR A 284 20.38 4.48 -12.96
CA TYR A 284 20.71 3.75 -14.18
C TYR A 284 20.13 4.40 -15.44
N THR A 285 20.87 4.29 -16.54
CA THR A 285 20.33 4.60 -17.87
C THR A 285 19.23 3.62 -18.25
N GLN A 286 18.38 4.01 -19.21
CA GLN A 286 17.30 3.14 -19.71
C GLN A 286 17.82 1.78 -20.19
N THR A 287 18.97 1.75 -20.88
CA THR A 287 19.60 0.52 -21.36
C THR A 287 20.11 -0.36 -20.22
N GLU A 288 20.76 0.22 -19.20
CA GLU A 288 21.20 -0.55 -18.03
C GLU A 288 20.00 -1.12 -17.26
N TYR A 289 18.93 -0.36 -17.16
CA TYR A 289 17.69 -0.82 -16.53
C TYR A 289 17.05 -1.97 -17.33
N GLU A 290 17.04 -1.91 -18.66
CA GLU A 290 16.57 -3.01 -19.52
C GLU A 290 17.42 -4.27 -19.36
N LEU A 291 18.75 -4.13 -19.27
CA LEU A 291 19.65 -5.26 -18.99
C LEU A 291 19.37 -5.87 -17.61
N LEU A 292 19.14 -5.04 -16.59
CA LEU A 292 18.74 -5.53 -15.26
C LEU A 292 17.40 -6.26 -15.31
N GLN A 293 16.42 -5.76 -16.08
CA GLN A 293 15.14 -6.44 -16.24
C GLN A 293 15.28 -7.80 -16.93
N GLU A 294 16.19 -7.93 -17.91
CA GLU A 294 16.48 -9.21 -18.54
C GLU A 294 17.11 -10.19 -17.54
N LEU A 295 18.14 -9.75 -16.82
CA LEU A 295 18.87 -10.56 -15.84
C LEU A 295 18.03 -10.98 -14.64
N TYR A 296 17.17 -10.08 -14.14
CA TYR A 296 16.33 -10.27 -12.97
C TYR A 296 14.85 -10.44 -13.34
N SER A 297 14.58 -11.18 -14.43
CA SER A 297 13.22 -11.54 -14.82
C SER A 297 12.76 -12.83 -14.15
N PHE A 298 11.47 -12.94 -13.89
CA PHE A 298 10.84 -14.18 -13.45
C PHE A 298 9.57 -14.46 -14.25
N LYS A 299 9.24 -15.74 -14.42
CA LYS A 299 7.99 -16.15 -15.07
C LYS A 299 6.88 -16.16 -14.02
N LYS A 300 5.85 -15.35 -14.23
CA LYS A 300 4.67 -15.37 -13.35
C LYS A 300 3.99 -16.74 -13.36
N PRO A 301 3.45 -17.18 -12.22
CA PRO A 301 2.56 -18.33 -12.18
C PRO A 301 1.38 -18.12 -13.14
N HIS A 302 0.98 -19.17 -13.86
CA HIS A 302 -0.23 -19.08 -14.70
C HIS A 302 -1.46 -18.97 -13.79
N LYS A 303 -2.41 -18.09 -14.14
CA LYS A 303 -3.66 -17.87 -13.38
C LYS A 303 -4.50 -19.14 -13.15
N ASN A 304 -4.21 -20.22 -13.90
CA ASN A 304 -4.89 -21.52 -13.85
C ASN A 304 -3.88 -22.68 -13.68
N ALA A 305 -2.72 -22.47 -13.07
CA ALA A 305 -1.78 -23.57 -12.81
C ALA A 305 -2.33 -24.49 -11.70
N THR A 306 -3.23 -25.39 -12.08
CA THR A 306 -3.33 -26.72 -11.47
C THR A 306 -2.44 -27.64 -12.29
N GLU A 307 -1.20 -27.85 -11.85
CA GLU A 307 -0.37 -29.00 -12.22
C GLU A 307 0.83 -29.11 -11.27
#